data_AF-A0A7J8IYG0-F1
#
_entry.id   AF-A0A7J8IYG0-F1
#
_cell.length_a   1.000
_cell.length_b   1.000
_cell.length_c   1.000
_cell.angle_alpha   90.00
_cell.angle_beta   90.00
_cell.angle_gamma   90.00
#
_symmetry.space_group_name_H-M   'P 1'
#
loop_
_entity.id
_entity.type
_entity.pdbx_description
1 polymer ?
#
loop_
_entity_poly.entity_id
_entity_poly.type
_entity_poly.pdbx_seq_one_letter_code
_entity_poly.pdbx_strand_id
1 'polypeptide(L)'
;MAYRVLGRAGPPQPRRARRLLFAFTLSLSCTYLCYSLLCCCDDLGRSRLLRAPRCLRGPGAGGQKLLPKSRPCDPPGPTPSAPAALAPAPRLPAANLSGSPRLGTKRLPQALIVGVKKGGTRAVLEFIRVHPDVRALGTEPHFFDRNYGRGLDWYRSLMPRTLDSQITLEKTPSYFVTQEAPRRIFNMSRDTKLIVVVRNPVTRAISDYTQTLSKKPDIPTFEGLSFRNRTLGLVDVSWNAIRIGLYALHLESWLQYFPLSQILFVSGERLITDPAGELGRVQDFLGIKRFITDKHFYFNKTKGFPCLKRTESSLLPRCLGKSKGRTHVQIDPEVIDQLREFYRPYNVKFYETVGQDFRWE
;
A
#
# COMPACT_ATOMS: atom_id res chain seq x y z
N MET A 1 -73.44 -6.75 -5.14
CA MET A 1 -73.52 -5.56 -4.26
C MET A 1 -73.08 -5.95 -2.86
N ALA A 2 -72.16 -5.16 -2.27
CA ALA A 2 -71.81 -5.00 -0.84
C ALA A 2 -70.28 -5.02 -0.62
N TYR A 3 -69.68 -3.83 -0.67
CA TYR A 3 -68.30 -3.56 -0.28
C TYR A 3 -68.19 -3.44 1.26
N ARG A 4 -67.19 -4.11 1.85
CA ARG A 4 -66.76 -3.94 3.25
C ARG A 4 -65.87 -2.70 3.37
N VAL A 5 -66.24 -1.81 4.29
CA VAL A 5 -65.42 -0.66 4.74
C VAL A 5 -64.55 -1.13 5.92
N LEU A 6 -63.23 -0.97 5.82
CA LEU A 6 -62.29 -1.09 6.94
C LEU A 6 -61.74 0.30 7.29
N GLY A 7 -61.79 0.63 8.58
CA GLY A 7 -61.57 1.96 9.15
C GLY A 7 -60.11 2.44 9.14
N ARG A 8 -59.96 3.77 9.06
CA ARG A 8 -58.71 4.51 9.18
C ARG A 8 -58.27 4.63 10.64
N ALA A 9 -57.00 4.30 10.92
CA ALA A 9 -56.33 4.64 12.18
C ALA A 9 -55.94 6.13 12.19
N GLY A 10 -56.25 6.83 13.29
CA GLY A 10 -55.88 8.24 13.51
C GLY A 10 -54.42 8.44 13.92
N PRO A 11 -53.87 9.66 13.80
CA PRO A 11 -52.44 9.93 13.99
C PRO A 11 -52.03 9.94 15.48
N PRO A 12 -50.76 9.64 15.80
CA PRO A 12 -50.31 9.49 17.18
C PRO A 12 -50.11 10.85 17.88
N GLN A 13 -50.47 10.92 19.17
CA GLN A 13 -50.40 12.14 19.99
C GLN A 13 -48.94 12.62 20.25
N PRO A 14 -48.67 13.94 20.19
CA PRO A 14 -47.32 14.54 20.24
C PRO A 14 -46.63 14.50 21.62
N ARG A 15 -47.33 14.13 22.69
CA ARG A 15 -46.79 14.15 24.07
C ARG A 15 -45.88 12.96 24.41
N ARG A 16 -46.13 11.78 23.82
CA ARG A 16 -45.28 10.58 24.03
C ARG A 16 -43.95 10.67 23.29
N ALA A 17 -43.97 11.19 22.05
CA ALA A 17 -42.77 11.37 21.25
C ALA A 17 -41.77 12.34 21.91
N ARG A 18 -42.26 13.44 22.52
CA ARG A 18 -41.42 14.42 23.22
C ARG A 18 -40.73 13.86 24.47
N ARG A 19 -41.40 12.97 25.21
CA ARG A 19 -40.81 12.31 26.39
C ARG A 19 -39.73 11.30 26.01
N LEU A 20 -39.96 10.55 24.92
CA LEU A 20 -38.96 9.63 24.39
C LEU A 20 -37.73 10.38 23.86
N LEU A 21 -37.93 11.48 23.12
CA LEU A 21 -36.83 12.29 22.61
C LEU A 21 -35.97 12.86 23.75
N PHE A 22 -36.60 13.35 24.81
CA PHE A 22 -35.89 13.89 25.98
C PHE A 22 -35.09 12.82 26.74
N ALA A 23 -35.65 11.61 26.88
CA ALA A 23 -34.94 10.47 27.49
C ALA A 23 -33.73 10.04 26.65
N PHE A 24 -33.85 10.02 25.32
CA PHE A 24 -32.74 9.71 24.41
C PHE A 24 -31.63 10.77 24.48
N THR A 25 -31.97 12.05 24.51
CA THR A 25 -30.96 13.13 24.62
C THR A 25 -30.22 13.08 25.95
N LEU A 26 -30.92 12.78 27.06
CA LEU A 26 -30.30 12.66 28.38
C LEU A 26 -29.34 11.47 28.43
N SER A 27 -29.74 10.32 27.85
CA SER A 27 -28.88 9.13 27.75
C SER A 27 -27.60 9.41 26.94
N LEU A 28 -27.70 10.11 25.80
CA LEU A 28 -26.56 10.48 24.97
C LEU A 28 -25.61 11.46 25.67
N SER A 29 -26.15 12.39 26.47
CA SER A 29 -25.32 13.32 27.25
C SER A 29 -24.58 12.63 28.40
N CYS A 30 -25.22 11.66 29.09
CA CYS A 30 -24.59 10.88 30.15
C CYS A 30 -23.48 9.97 29.60
N THR A 31 -23.69 9.32 28.46
CA THR A 31 -22.66 8.47 27.86
C THR A 31 -21.46 9.29 27.38
N TYR A 32 -21.68 10.49 26.83
CA TYR A 32 -20.61 11.41 26.46
C TYR A 32 -19.78 11.86 27.67
N LEU A 33 -20.43 12.26 28.76
CA LEU A 33 -19.76 12.65 30.01
C LEU A 33 -18.94 11.50 30.63
N CYS A 34 -19.48 10.28 30.64
CA CYS A 34 -18.73 9.10 31.08
C CYS A 34 -17.52 8.82 30.19
N TYR A 35 -17.64 8.97 28.86
CA TYR A 35 -16.54 8.74 27.93
C TYR A 35 -15.43 9.79 28.08
N SER A 36 -15.79 11.06 28.26
CA SER A 36 -14.82 12.14 28.51
C SER A 36 -14.06 11.94 29.82
N LEU A 37 -14.73 11.50 30.89
CA LEU A 37 -14.07 11.24 32.18
C LEU A 37 -13.14 10.02 32.13
N LEU A 38 -13.53 8.96 31.43
CA LEU A 38 -12.68 7.77 31.23
C LEU A 38 -11.44 8.09 30.38
N CYS A 39 -11.57 8.88 29.31
CA CYS A 39 -10.43 9.30 28.50
C CYS A 39 -9.46 10.24 29.24
N CYS A 40 -9.95 11.11 30.13
CA CYS A 40 -9.06 11.99 30.91
C CYS A 40 -8.22 11.23 31.95
N CYS A 41 -8.66 10.07 32.43
CA CYS A 41 -7.90 9.26 33.38
C CYS A 41 -6.72 8.51 32.73
N ASP A 42 -6.79 8.16 31.44
CA ASP A 42 -5.72 7.44 30.75
C ASP A 42 -4.51 8.34 30.39
N ASP A 43 -4.70 9.66 30.26
CA ASP A 43 -3.62 10.58 29.87
C ASP A 43 -2.70 10.96 31.06
N LEU A 44 -3.20 10.91 32.30
CA LEU A 44 -2.40 11.20 33.50
C LEU A 44 -1.45 10.04 33.90
N GLY A 45 -1.67 8.83 33.38
CA GLY A 45 -0.87 7.64 33.68
C GLY A 45 0.39 7.48 32.83
N ARG A 46 0.53 8.21 31.71
CA ARG A 46 1.53 7.90 30.68
C ARG A 46 2.74 8.85 30.63
N SER A 47 2.74 9.93 31.40
CA SER A 47 3.79 10.97 31.34
C SER A 47 4.99 10.78 32.30
N ARG A 48 5.12 9.64 33.03
CA ARG A 48 6.21 9.45 34.01
C ARG A 48 7.34 8.48 33.66
N LEU A 49 7.41 7.95 32.43
CA LEU A 49 8.45 6.98 32.06
C LEU A 49 9.19 7.37 30.78
N LEU A 50 10.07 8.39 30.84
CA LEU A 50 11.19 8.56 29.92
C LEU A 50 12.24 9.45 30.61
N ARG A 51 13.16 8.85 31.38
CA ARG A 51 14.38 9.54 31.87
C ARG A 51 15.60 8.70 31.48
N ALA A 52 16.52 9.34 30.77
CA ALA A 52 17.76 8.79 30.21
C ALA A 52 18.71 8.21 31.29
N PRO A 53 19.56 7.23 30.98
CA PRO A 53 20.50 6.70 31.95
C PRO A 53 21.71 7.64 32.10
N ARG A 54 21.88 8.19 33.30
CA ARG A 54 23.14 8.75 33.81
C ARG A 54 23.85 7.66 34.62
N CYS A 55 25.10 7.36 34.29
CA CYS A 55 25.96 6.54 35.13
C CYS A 55 26.40 7.32 36.37
N LEU A 56 26.11 6.79 37.57
CA LEU A 56 26.64 7.27 38.84
C LEU A 56 27.53 6.17 39.43
N ARG A 57 28.69 6.59 39.94
CA ARG A 57 29.73 5.77 40.56
C ARG A 57 29.64 5.96 42.08
N GLY A 58 29.63 4.89 42.86
CA GLY A 58 29.68 4.93 44.33
C GLY A 58 29.78 3.52 44.96
N PRO A 59 30.36 3.37 46.17
CA PRO A 59 31.19 2.21 46.52
C PRO A 59 30.55 1.14 47.42
N GLY A 60 31.04 -0.10 47.26
CA GLY A 60 31.37 -1.07 48.32
C GLY A 60 30.27 -1.70 49.19
N ALA A 61 30.09 -3.03 49.06
CA ALA A 61 30.32 -4.05 50.11
C ALA A 61 29.34 -5.26 50.07
N GLY A 62 29.92 -6.47 49.97
CA GLY A 62 29.44 -7.71 50.62
C GLY A 62 28.34 -8.56 49.94
N GLY A 63 28.67 -9.81 49.56
CA GLY A 63 27.68 -10.91 49.52
C GLY A 63 27.60 -11.81 48.26
N GLN A 64 28.57 -12.73 48.13
CA GLN A 64 28.63 -14.07 47.50
C GLN A 64 27.60 -14.58 46.42
N LYS A 65 28.20 -15.01 45.27
CA LYS A 65 27.95 -16.22 44.40
C LYS A 65 26.64 -16.25 43.54
N LEU A 66 26.57 -16.53 42.23
CA LEU A 66 27.43 -17.10 41.16
C LEU A 66 26.93 -16.55 39.78
N LEU A 67 27.83 -16.19 38.87
CA LEU A 67 27.58 -15.70 37.48
C LEU A 67 28.17 -16.68 36.45
N PRO A 68 27.69 -16.65 35.19
CA PRO A 68 28.64 -16.63 34.08
C PRO A 68 28.44 -15.49 33.05
N LYS A 69 29.56 -14.79 32.82
CA LYS A 69 30.05 -14.12 31.59
C LYS A 69 29.24 -12.97 30.96
N SER A 70 29.53 -11.76 31.42
CA SER A 70 29.56 -10.54 30.59
C SER A 70 31.01 -10.22 30.18
N ARG A 71 31.18 -9.69 28.95
CA ARG A 71 32.49 -9.35 28.33
C ARG A 71 33.08 -8.07 28.96
N PRO A 72 34.41 -7.96 29.12
CA PRO A 72 35.06 -6.79 29.74
C PRO A 72 35.23 -5.60 28.78
N CYS A 73 35.20 -4.39 29.35
CA CYS A 73 35.58 -3.14 28.70
C CYS A 73 37.12 -2.99 28.67
N ASP A 74 37.65 -2.50 27.55
CA ASP A 74 39.08 -2.27 27.33
C ASP A 74 39.66 -1.11 28.17
N PRO A 75 40.95 -1.16 28.56
CA PRO A 75 41.63 -0.12 29.33
C PRO A 75 42.05 1.10 28.47
N PRO A 76 42.23 2.29 29.08
CA PRO A 76 42.66 3.49 28.36
C PRO A 76 44.16 3.46 28.04
N GLY A 77 44.49 3.72 26.77
CA GLY A 77 45.86 3.87 26.28
C GLY A 77 46.49 5.24 26.64
N PRO A 78 47.81 5.38 26.40
CA PRO A 78 48.61 6.48 26.94
C PRO A 78 48.40 7.81 26.21
N THR A 79 48.62 8.89 26.97
CA THR A 79 48.60 10.30 26.56
C THR A 79 49.57 10.62 25.42
N PRO A 80 49.16 11.39 24.40
CA PRO A 80 50.08 12.10 23.52
C PRO A 80 50.39 13.50 24.06
N SER A 81 51.67 13.83 23.96
CA SER A 81 52.30 15.13 24.15
C SER A 81 51.80 16.21 23.16
N ALA A 82 52.11 17.46 23.50
CA ALA A 82 51.69 18.72 22.86
C ALA A 82 51.78 18.76 21.32
N PRO A 83 50.91 19.52 20.62
CA PRO A 83 51.12 19.82 19.22
C PRO A 83 52.08 21.00 19.03
N ALA A 84 53.18 20.71 18.35
CA ALA A 84 54.03 21.69 17.68
C ALA A 84 53.34 22.31 16.44
N ALA A 85 53.96 23.36 15.93
CA ALA A 85 53.46 24.36 14.97
C ALA A 85 52.75 23.87 13.69
N LEU A 86 51.88 24.75 13.18
CA LEU A 86 51.16 24.69 11.90
C LEU A 86 52.03 24.23 10.72
N ALA A 87 51.56 23.22 10.00
CA ALA A 87 51.91 22.96 8.61
C ALA A 87 50.64 23.12 7.73
N PRO A 88 50.73 23.72 6.53
CA PRO A 88 49.56 23.99 5.70
C PRO A 88 48.99 22.68 5.11
N ALA A 89 47.66 22.57 5.15
CA ALA A 89 46.92 21.43 4.59
C ALA A 89 47.19 21.26 3.09
N PRO A 90 47.31 20.02 2.57
CA PRO A 90 47.42 19.77 1.15
C PRO A 90 46.10 20.16 0.46
N ARG A 91 46.19 21.05 -0.52
CA ARG A 91 45.06 21.44 -1.39
C ARG A 91 44.53 20.19 -2.09
N LEU A 92 43.28 19.81 -1.79
CA LEU A 92 42.55 18.83 -2.58
C LEU A 92 42.46 19.32 -4.04
N PRO A 93 42.74 18.48 -5.05
CA PRO A 93 42.61 18.89 -6.43
C PRO A 93 41.14 19.19 -6.71
N ALA A 94 40.88 20.34 -7.34
CA ALA A 94 39.56 20.73 -7.81
C ALA A 94 38.97 19.57 -8.63
N ALA A 95 37.88 19.00 -8.13
CA ALA A 95 37.16 17.97 -8.86
C ALA A 95 36.70 18.57 -10.19
N ASN A 96 37.21 18.03 -11.29
CA ASN A 96 36.71 18.29 -12.63
C ASN A 96 35.19 18.06 -12.64
N LEU A 97 34.43 19.16 -12.67
CA LEU A 97 32.99 19.17 -12.91
C LEU A 97 32.74 18.93 -14.40
N SER A 98 33.11 17.75 -14.90
CA SER A 98 32.61 17.21 -16.17
C SER A 98 31.33 16.40 -15.94
N GLY A 99 30.44 16.93 -15.09
CA GLY A 99 29.08 16.43 -14.97
C GLY A 99 28.19 17.21 -15.92
N SER A 100 27.64 16.54 -16.94
CA SER A 100 26.52 17.11 -17.69
C SER A 100 25.48 17.68 -16.71
N PRO A 101 24.93 18.89 -16.95
CA PRO A 101 24.00 19.50 -16.03
C PRO A 101 22.84 18.52 -15.80
N ARG A 102 22.67 18.07 -14.55
CA ARG A 102 21.57 17.17 -14.17
C ARG A 102 20.27 17.96 -14.19
N LEU A 103 19.71 18.12 -15.39
CA LEU A 103 18.49 18.88 -15.62
C LEU A 103 17.33 18.32 -14.77
N GLY A 104 16.52 19.22 -14.22
CA GLY A 104 15.35 18.91 -13.41
C GLY A 104 15.59 18.79 -11.90
N THR A 105 14.49 18.77 -11.14
CA THR A 105 14.48 18.73 -9.68
C THR A 105 13.80 17.46 -9.18
N LYS A 106 14.12 17.04 -7.94
CA LYS A 106 13.43 15.90 -7.32
C LYS A 106 12.18 16.41 -6.61
N ARG A 107 11.01 15.96 -7.07
CA ARG A 107 9.71 16.35 -6.54
C ARG A 107 9.07 15.14 -5.85
N LEU A 108 8.16 15.39 -4.92
CA LEU A 108 7.31 14.33 -4.37
C LEU A 108 6.37 13.81 -5.48
N PRO A 109 6.00 12.52 -5.45
CA PRO A 109 5.15 11.94 -6.49
C PRO A 109 3.75 12.54 -6.46
N GLN A 110 3.26 12.98 -7.62
CA GLN A 110 1.89 13.48 -7.78
C GLN A 110 0.88 12.33 -7.94
N ALA A 111 1.35 11.14 -8.34
CA ALA A 111 0.53 9.95 -8.42
C ALA A 111 1.24 8.70 -7.88
N LEU A 112 0.49 7.80 -7.25
CA LEU A 112 0.98 6.59 -6.61
C LEU A 112 0.25 5.35 -7.11
N ILE A 113 0.99 4.31 -7.49
CA ILE A 113 0.42 2.97 -7.72
C ILE A 113 0.45 2.21 -6.40
N VAL A 114 -0.65 2.27 -5.65
CA VAL A 114 -0.73 1.81 -4.25
C VAL A 114 -1.06 0.33 -4.09
N GLY A 115 -1.52 -0.33 -5.15
CA GLY A 115 -1.98 -1.70 -5.07
C GLY A 115 -2.49 -2.28 -6.39
N VAL A 116 -2.96 -3.53 -6.40
CA VAL A 116 -2.78 -4.49 -5.30
C VAL A 116 -1.59 -5.40 -5.55
N LYS A 117 -1.06 -6.02 -4.49
CA LYS A 117 -0.03 -7.06 -4.62
C LYS A 117 -0.53 -8.13 -5.58
N LYS A 118 0.28 -8.45 -6.60
CA LYS A 118 -0.03 -9.41 -7.70
C LYS A 118 -1.09 -8.95 -8.72
N GLY A 119 -1.60 -7.73 -8.64
CA GLY A 119 -2.59 -7.21 -9.60
C GLY A 119 -2.03 -6.83 -10.98
N GLY A 120 -0.72 -6.67 -11.11
CA GLY A 120 -0.10 -6.20 -12.38
C GLY A 120 0.58 -4.83 -12.27
N THR A 121 0.73 -4.30 -11.05
CA THR A 121 1.33 -2.99 -10.77
C THR A 121 2.65 -2.72 -11.49
N ARG A 122 3.53 -3.73 -11.60
CA ARG A 122 4.81 -3.55 -12.32
C ARG A 122 4.61 -3.34 -13.81
N ALA A 123 3.62 -3.98 -14.43
CA ALA A 123 3.31 -3.79 -15.84
C ALA A 123 2.85 -2.34 -16.08
N VAL A 124 1.88 -1.85 -15.29
CA VAL A 124 1.43 -0.45 -15.37
C VAL A 124 2.59 0.53 -15.24
N LEU A 125 3.44 0.37 -14.21
CA LEU A 125 4.60 1.24 -14.00
C LEU A 125 5.57 1.21 -15.19
N GLU A 126 5.87 0.02 -15.73
CA GLU A 126 6.80 -0.10 -16.85
C GLU A 126 6.22 0.41 -18.17
N PHE A 127 4.91 0.28 -18.36
CA PHE A 127 4.22 0.73 -19.57
C PHE A 127 4.05 2.25 -19.56
N ILE A 128 3.61 2.84 -18.44
CA ILE A 128 3.41 4.29 -18.34
C ILE A 128 4.73 5.08 -18.44
N ARG A 129 5.86 4.47 -18.07
CA ARG A 129 7.22 5.04 -18.23
C ARG A 129 7.65 5.26 -19.67
N VAL A 130 6.92 4.72 -20.65
CA VAL A 130 7.15 5.00 -22.07
C VAL A 130 6.71 6.44 -22.43
N HIS A 131 5.78 7.02 -21.66
CA HIS A 131 5.31 8.38 -21.89
C HIS A 131 6.43 9.41 -21.58
N PRO A 132 6.69 10.39 -22.46
CA PRO A 132 7.76 11.38 -22.27
C PRO A 132 7.58 12.24 -21.01
N ASP A 133 6.34 12.55 -20.65
CA ASP A 133 6.01 13.32 -19.44
C ASP A 133 5.92 12.49 -18.16
N VAL A 134 6.37 11.23 -18.16
CA VAL A 134 6.30 10.37 -16.97
C VAL A 134 7.69 9.92 -16.54
N ARG A 135 8.02 10.21 -15.28
CA ARG A 135 9.21 9.72 -14.61
C ARG A 135 8.79 8.95 -13.37
N ALA A 136 9.33 7.75 -13.20
CA ALA A 136 8.95 6.92 -12.07
C ALA A 136 10.13 6.27 -11.37
N LEU A 137 10.02 6.13 -10.06
CA LEU A 137 10.98 5.39 -9.26
C LEU A 137 10.93 3.90 -9.64
N GLY A 138 12.09 3.32 -9.95
CA GLY A 138 12.17 1.95 -10.46
C GLY A 138 11.99 0.87 -9.37
N THR A 139 12.24 1.20 -8.12
CA THR A 139 12.11 0.33 -6.95
C THR A 139 10.84 0.65 -6.16
N GLU A 140 10.43 -0.27 -5.28
CA GLU A 140 9.30 -0.05 -4.36
C GLU A 140 9.86 0.62 -3.09
N PRO A 141 9.58 1.92 -2.85
CA PRO A 141 10.20 2.66 -1.74
C PRO A 141 9.75 2.20 -0.35
N HIS A 142 8.55 1.61 -0.24
CA HIS A 142 7.99 1.20 1.06
C HIS A 142 7.99 2.34 2.08
N PHE A 143 7.67 3.57 1.64
CA PHE A 143 7.71 4.74 2.50
C PHE A 143 6.51 4.77 3.44
N PHE A 144 5.29 4.69 2.90
CA PHE A 144 4.07 4.82 3.70
C PHE A 144 3.71 3.60 4.54
N ASP A 145 4.43 2.48 4.39
CA ASP A 145 4.26 1.27 5.19
C ASP A 145 5.46 1.00 6.13
N ARG A 146 6.70 1.00 5.64
CA ARG A 146 7.87 0.57 6.44
C ARG A 146 8.82 1.68 6.84
N ASN A 147 9.01 2.67 5.98
CA ASN A 147 10.08 3.65 6.07
C ASN A 147 9.59 5.06 6.44
N TYR A 148 8.37 5.21 6.95
CA TYR A 148 7.72 6.51 7.16
C TYR A 148 8.51 7.42 8.12
N GLY A 149 9.15 6.83 9.14
CA GLY A 149 9.98 7.56 10.11
C GLY A 149 11.24 8.20 9.53
N ARG A 150 11.61 7.91 8.27
CA ARG A 150 12.75 8.56 7.59
C ARG A 150 12.43 9.97 7.08
N GLY A 151 11.16 10.38 7.13
CA GLY A 151 10.72 11.72 6.73
C GLY A 151 10.55 11.91 5.21
N LEU A 152 9.84 12.98 4.83
CA LEU A 152 9.52 13.29 3.43
C LEU A 152 10.77 13.68 2.62
N ASP A 153 11.80 14.22 3.26
CA ASP A 153 13.05 14.56 2.57
C ASP A 153 13.78 13.32 2.08
N TRP A 154 13.84 12.27 2.90
CA TRP A 154 14.37 10.98 2.48
C TRP A 154 13.55 10.43 1.31
N TYR A 155 12.22 10.46 1.40
CA TYR A 155 11.34 9.96 0.34
C TYR A 155 11.52 10.73 -0.99
N ARG A 156 11.53 12.07 -0.93
CA ARG A 156 11.83 12.96 -2.07
C ARG A 156 13.21 12.69 -2.65
N SER A 157 14.21 12.37 -1.82
CA SER A 157 15.57 12.06 -2.29
C SER A 157 15.64 10.80 -3.15
N LEU A 158 14.68 9.87 -3.04
CA LEU A 158 14.61 8.69 -3.89
C LEU A 158 14.08 9.00 -5.30
N MET A 159 13.27 10.05 -5.43
CA MET A 159 12.55 10.35 -6.67
C MET A 159 13.51 10.68 -7.82
N PRO A 160 13.16 10.31 -9.07
CA PRO A 160 13.90 10.76 -10.23
C PRO A 160 13.82 12.30 -10.34
N ARG A 161 14.84 12.90 -10.98
CA ARG A 161 14.73 14.31 -11.40
C ARG A 161 13.72 14.43 -12.53
N THR A 162 12.87 15.44 -12.44
CA THR A 162 11.82 15.73 -13.42
C THR A 162 11.87 17.19 -13.85
N LEU A 163 11.42 17.44 -15.07
CA LEU A 163 11.07 18.78 -15.54
C LEU A 163 9.69 19.17 -15.00
N ASP A 164 9.32 20.44 -15.16
CA ASP A 164 8.06 20.97 -14.63
C ASP A 164 6.82 20.38 -15.32
N SER A 165 6.95 20.00 -16.60
CA SER A 165 5.89 19.33 -17.36
C SER A 165 5.70 17.86 -17.00
N GLN A 166 6.62 17.25 -16.25
CA GLN A 166 6.64 15.80 -16.03
C GLN A 166 6.03 15.42 -14.68
N ILE A 167 5.32 14.29 -14.68
CA ILE A 167 4.74 13.67 -13.49
C ILE A 167 5.75 12.68 -12.90
N THR A 168 5.92 12.75 -11.57
CA THR A 168 6.68 11.80 -10.77
C THR A 168 5.75 10.73 -10.20
N LEU A 169 6.08 9.45 -10.41
CA LEU A 169 5.35 8.31 -9.88
C LEU A 169 6.24 7.37 -9.07
N GLU A 170 5.62 6.65 -8.15
CA GLU A 170 6.18 5.42 -7.59
C GLU A 170 5.11 4.34 -7.45
N LYS A 171 5.55 3.15 -7.08
CA LYS A 171 4.72 1.98 -6.92
C LYS A 171 5.12 1.21 -5.67
N THR A 172 4.18 1.03 -4.75
CA THR A 172 4.34 0.14 -3.60
C THR A 172 3.03 -0.60 -3.34
N PRO A 173 2.89 -1.86 -3.79
CA PRO A 173 1.60 -2.56 -3.77
C PRO A 173 1.03 -2.89 -2.39
N SER A 174 1.85 -2.83 -1.34
CA SER A 174 1.44 -3.06 0.05
C SER A 174 0.69 -1.88 0.65
N TYR A 175 0.79 -0.67 0.08
CA TYR A 175 0.09 0.49 0.61
C TYR A 175 -1.41 0.25 0.68
N PHE A 176 -2.01 -0.36 -0.35
CA PHE A 176 -3.46 -0.59 -0.41
C PHE A 176 -4.05 -1.29 0.82
N VAL A 177 -3.26 -2.15 1.47
CA VAL A 177 -3.67 -2.93 2.66
C VAL A 177 -3.00 -2.45 3.96
N THR A 178 -2.25 -1.34 3.91
CA THR A 178 -1.59 -0.74 5.07
C THR A 178 -2.55 0.27 5.69
N GLN A 179 -2.96 0.01 6.93
CA GLN A 179 -4.01 0.80 7.62
C GLN A 179 -3.67 2.29 7.71
N GLU A 180 -2.40 2.66 7.95
CA GLU A 180 -2.00 4.05 8.10
C GLU A 180 -1.70 4.74 6.76
N ALA A 181 -1.57 3.99 5.66
CA ALA A 181 -1.13 4.56 4.38
C ALA A 181 -2.08 5.64 3.83
N PRO A 182 -3.42 5.48 3.82
CA PRO A 182 -4.33 6.53 3.36
C PRO A 182 -4.09 7.87 4.06
N ARG A 183 -4.07 7.86 5.41
CA ARG A 183 -3.82 9.05 6.23
C ARG A 183 -2.45 9.68 5.95
N ARG A 184 -1.40 8.86 5.86
CA ARG A 184 -0.03 9.34 5.64
C ARG A 184 0.14 9.97 4.25
N ILE A 185 -0.47 9.39 3.22
CA ILE A 185 -0.44 9.94 1.85
C ILE A 185 -1.25 11.23 1.79
N PHE A 186 -2.43 11.27 2.41
CA PHE A 186 -3.27 12.47 2.48
C PHE A 186 -2.55 13.64 3.16
N ASN A 187 -1.80 13.35 4.22
CA ASN A 187 -0.98 14.34 4.92
C ASN A 187 0.23 14.83 4.10
N MET A 188 0.72 14.03 3.14
CA MET A 188 1.77 14.49 2.22
C MET A 188 1.19 15.47 1.18
N SER A 189 0.09 15.09 0.54
CA SER A 189 -0.64 15.95 -0.39
C SER A 189 -2.06 15.42 -0.58
N ARG A 190 -3.04 16.28 -0.39
CA ARG A 190 -4.47 15.96 -0.54
C ARG A 190 -4.84 15.71 -2.01
N ASP A 191 -4.08 16.28 -2.94
CA ASP A 191 -4.33 16.18 -4.39
C ASP A 191 -3.67 14.96 -5.04
N THR A 192 -3.02 14.10 -4.24
CA THR A 192 -2.35 12.89 -4.74
C THR A 192 -3.35 12.00 -5.49
N LYS A 193 -3.00 11.62 -6.73
CA LYS A 193 -3.80 10.65 -7.51
C LYS A 193 -3.37 9.22 -7.20
N LEU A 194 -4.32 8.33 -7.04
CA LEU A 194 -4.08 6.94 -6.63
C LEU A 194 -4.48 6.00 -7.76
N ILE A 195 -3.62 5.01 -8.05
CA ILE A 195 -3.90 3.96 -9.03
C ILE A 195 -3.88 2.61 -8.31
N VAL A 196 -4.96 1.86 -8.47
CA VAL A 196 -5.13 0.50 -7.93
C VAL A 196 -5.33 -0.45 -9.11
N VAL A 197 -4.34 -1.30 -9.35
CA VAL A 197 -4.41 -2.37 -10.35
C VAL A 197 -5.02 -3.60 -9.68
N VAL A 198 -6.30 -3.83 -9.93
CA VAL A 198 -7.08 -4.96 -9.39
C VAL A 198 -7.01 -6.16 -10.32
N ARG A 199 -7.36 -7.33 -9.79
CA ARG A 199 -7.37 -8.62 -10.50
C ARG A 199 -8.40 -9.52 -9.82
N ASN A 200 -8.95 -10.50 -10.53
CA ASN A 200 -9.79 -11.54 -9.92
C ASN A 200 -9.12 -12.05 -8.62
N PRO A 201 -9.78 -11.93 -7.47
CA PRO A 201 -9.16 -12.14 -6.16
C PRO A 201 -8.67 -13.58 -5.96
N VAL A 202 -9.33 -14.58 -6.57
CA VAL A 202 -8.90 -15.98 -6.55
C VAL A 202 -7.58 -16.14 -7.30
N THR A 203 -7.52 -15.69 -8.56
CA THR A 203 -6.28 -15.80 -9.34
C THR A 203 -5.14 -14.95 -8.78
N ARG A 204 -5.47 -13.83 -8.10
CA ARG A 204 -4.49 -13.02 -7.35
C ARG A 204 -3.94 -13.79 -6.15
N ALA A 205 -4.78 -14.45 -5.37
CA ALA A 205 -4.38 -15.27 -4.22
C ALA A 205 -3.43 -16.40 -4.66
N ILE A 206 -3.80 -17.14 -5.71
CA ILE A 206 -2.95 -18.19 -6.31
C ILE A 206 -1.61 -17.60 -6.74
N SER A 207 -1.62 -16.45 -7.42
CA SER A 207 -0.38 -15.78 -7.85
C SER A 207 0.52 -15.33 -6.69
N ASP A 208 -0.07 -15.00 -5.54
CA ASP A 208 0.67 -14.65 -4.32
C ASP A 208 1.31 -15.89 -3.70
N TYR A 209 0.52 -16.96 -3.57
CA TYR A 209 1.01 -18.27 -3.14
C TYR A 209 2.15 -18.77 -4.02
N THR A 210 2.00 -18.78 -5.35
CA THR A 210 3.06 -19.20 -6.28
C THR A 210 4.35 -18.37 -6.11
N GLN A 211 4.24 -17.08 -5.81
CA GLN A 211 5.43 -16.27 -5.51
C GLN A 211 6.08 -16.67 -4.19
N THR A 212 5.29 -16.98 -3.17
CA THR A 212 5.80 -17.44 -1.87
C THR A 212 6.48 -18.80 -2.01
N LEU A 213 5.83 -19.74 -2.71
CA LEU A 213 6.37 -21.06 -3.04
C LEU A 213 7.71 -20.96 -3.78
N SER A 214 7.84 -20.06 -4.75
CA SER A 214 9.12 -19.88 -5.47
C SER A 214 10.28 -19.36 -4.60
N LYS A 215 10.00 -18.87 -3.40
CA LYS A 215 11.02 -18.41 -2.43
C LYS A 215 11.21 -19.39 -1.27
N LYS A 216 10.17 -20.14 -0.93
CA LYS A 216 10.09 -21.08 0.18
C LYS A 216 9.34 -22.31 -0.34
N PRO A 217 10.04 -23.33 -0.86
CA PRO A 217 9.41 -24.53 -1.39
C PRO A 217 8.62 -25.31 -0.34
N ASP A 218 9.05 -25.26 0.92
CA ASP A 218 8.49 -26.04 2.03
C ASP A 218 7.34 -25.32 2.74
N ILE A 219 6.33 -24.87 1.98
CA ILE A 219 5.09 -24.31 2.54
C ILE A 219 3.94 -25.29 2.35
N PRO A 220 2.90 -25.26 3.23
CA PRO A 220 1.70 -26.07 3.01
C PRO A 220 1.03 -25.74 1.69
N THR A 221 0.18 -26.66 1.21
CA THR A 221 -0.56 -26.48 -0.05
C THR A 221 -1.44 -25.23 -0.01
N PHE A 222 -1.82 -24.73 -1.19
CA PHE A 222 -2.70 -23.58 -1.31
C PHE A 222 -4.03 -23.83 -0.57
N GLU A 223 -4.56 -25.03 -0.71
CA GLU A 223 -5.78 -25.51 -0.07
C GLU A 223 -5.64 -25.52 1.46
N GLY A 224 -4.52 -26.07 1.97
CA GLY A 224 -4.26 -26.14 3.41
C GLY A 224 -4.08 -24.76 4.07
N LEU A 225 -3.72 -23.73 3.31
CA LEU A 225 -3.64 -22.35 3.79
C LEU A 225 -4.92 -21.54 3.56
N SER A 226 -5.77 -21.95 2.63
CA SER A 226 -6.96 -21.19 2.22
C SER A 226 -8.13 -21.39 3.17
N PHE A 227 -8.20 -22.51 3.89
CA PHE A 227 -9.35 -22.88 4.71
C PHE A 227 -8.93 -23.21 6.15
N ARG A 228 -9.72 -22.72 7.11
CA ARG A 228 -9.69 -23.22 8.49
C ARG A 228 -10.36 -24.59 8.60
N ASN A 229 -11.41 -24.81 7.81
CA ASN A 229 -12.07 -26.09 7.65
C ASN A 229 -12.63 -26.19 6.22
N ARG A 230 -12.02 -27.06 5.41
CA ARG A 230 -12.39 -27.23 3.99
C ARG A 230 -13.76 -27.87 3.82
N THR A 231 -14.10 -28.88 4.64
CA THR A 231 -15.39 -29.59 4.55
C THR A 231 -16.58 -28.67 4.81
N LEU A 232 -16.40 -27.68 5.67
CA LEU A 232 -17.41 -26.66 5.97
C LEU A 232 -17.32 -25.41 5.07
N GLY A 233 -16.37 -25.37 4.12
CA GLY A 233 -16.12 -24.19 3.27
C GLY A 233 -15.63 -22.95 4.04
N LEU A 234 -15.09 -23.13 5.25
CA LEU A 234 -14.68 -22.02 6.11
C LEU A 234 -13.30 -21.48 5.69
N VAL A 235 -13.31 -20.44 4.86
CA VAL A 235 -12.12 -19.75 4.37
C VAL A 235 -11.34 -19.07 5.51
N ASP A 236 -10.02 -19.16 5.46
CA ASP A 236 -9.12 -18.47 6.40
C ASP A 236 -8.80 -17.05 5.94
N VAL A 237 -9.57 -16.08 6.44
CA VAL A 237 -9.34 -14.65 6.18
C VAL A 237 -8.12 -14.08 6.90
N SER A 238 -7.52 -14.82 7.85
CA SER A 238 -6.29 -14.39 8.51
C SER A 238 -5.09 -14.55 7.57
N TRP A 239 -5.17 -15.48 6.61
CA TRP A 239 -4.13 -15.66 5.61
C TRP A 239 -4.07 -14.46 4.67
N ASN A 240 -2.89 -13.83 4.61
CA ASN A 240 -2.69 -12.61 3.81
C ASN A 240 -3.03 -12.79 2.32
N ALA A 241 -2.81 -13.98 1.75
CA ALA A 241 -3.15 -14.23 0.36
C ALA A 241 -4.66 -14.29 0.13
N ILE A 242 -5.51 -14.46 1.15
CA ILE A 242 -6.95 -14.26 1.04
C ILE A 242 -7.30 -12.81 1.34
N ARG A 243 -6.86 -12.30 2.49
CA ARG A 243 -7.21 -10.98 3.02
C ARG A 243 -6.99 -9.83 2.04
N ILE A 244 -5.91 -9.86 1.25
CA ILE A 244 -5.61 -8.82 0.25
C ILE A 244 -6.69 -8.75 -0.85
N GLY A 245 -7.39 -9.85 -1.15
CA GLY A 245 -8.45 -9.94 -2.16
C GLY A 245 -9.76 -9.29 -1.76
N LEU A 246 -9.94 -8.92 -0.48
CA LEU A 246 -11.15 -8.28 0.03
C LEU A 246 -11.14 -6.77 -0.29
N TYR A 247 -11.15 -6.42 -1.58
CA TYR A 247 -10.90 -5.05 -2.04
C TYR A 247 -11.87 -4.02 -1.48
N ALA A 248 -13.16 -4.36 -1.38
CA ALA A 248 -14.18 -3.48 -0.81
C ALA A 248 -13.81 -3.02 0.63
N LEU A 249 -13.33 -3.94 1.47
CA LEU A 249 -12.98 -3.64 2.87
C LEU A 249 -11.78 -2.71 2.97
N HIS A 250 -10.76 -2.93 2.13
CA HIS A 250 -9.60 -2.03 2.11
C HIS A 250 -10.00 -0.65 1.58
N LEU A 251 -10.83 -0.60 0.52
CA LEU A 251 -11.28 0.63 -0.10
C LEU A 251 -12.02 1.56 0.87
N GLU A 252 -12.81 1.02 1.80
CA GLU A 252 -13.48 1.81 2.85
C GLU A 252 -12.50 2.70 3.63
N SER A 253 -11.29 2.21 3.92
CA SER A 253 -10.26 2.99 4.61
C SER A 253 -9.66 4.09 3.73
N TRP A 254 -9.58 3.88 2.42
CA TRP A 254 -9.09 4.88 1.47
C TRP A 254 -10.10 6.00 1.25
N LEU A 255 -11.40 5.66 1.16
CA LEU A 255 -12.48 6.62 0.92
C LEU A 255 -12.73 7.58 2.09
N GLN A 256 -12.20 7.29 3.29
CA GLN A 256 -12.18 8.25 4.41
C GLN A 256 -11.28 9.46 4.16
N TYR A 257 -10.32 9.35 3.23
CA TYR A 257 -9.31 10.39 2.97
C TYR A 257 -9.34 10.90 1.54
N PHE A 258 -9.63 10.04 0.57
CA PHE A 258 -9.61 10.39 -0.85
C PHE A 258 -10.99 10.23 -1.48
N PRO A 259 -11.48 11.21 -2.24
CA PRO A 259 -12.68 11.03 -3.04
C PRO A 259 -12.41 9.96 -4.12
N LEU A 260 -13.47 9.23 -4.51
CA LEU A 260 -13.37 8.18 -5.51
C LEU A 260 -12.78 8.69 -6.84
N SER A 261 -13.03 9.96 -7.20
CA SER A 261 -12.48 10.61 -8.39
C SER A 261 -10.94 10.74 -8.40
N GLN A 262 -10.28 10.62 -7.24
CA GLN A 262 -8.82 10.56 -7.11
C GLN A 262 -8.27 9.14 -7.11
N ILE A 263 -9.10 8.12 -7.32
CA ILE A 263 -8.68 6.71 -7.35
C ILE A 263 -9.08 6.07 -8.67
N LEU A 264 -8.09 5.71 -9.49
CA LEU A 264 -8.31 4.92 -10.69
C LEU A 264 -8.15 3.42 -10.41
N PHE A 265 -9.16 2.64 -10.79
CA PHE A 265 -9.10 1.18 -10.79
C PHE A 265 -8.79 0.64 -12.18
N VAL A 266 -7.61 0.02 -12.32
CA VAL A 266 -7.11 -0.58 -13.56
C VAL A 266 -7.41 -2.07 -13.53
N SER A 267 -7.99 -2.61 -14.60
CA SER A 267 -8.24 -4.05 -14.72
C SER A 267 -6.95 -4.78 -15.08
N GLY A 268 -6.49 -5.66 -14.19
CA GLY A 268 -5.32 -6.51 -14.43
C GLY A 268 -5.53 -7.52 -15.55
N GLU A 269 -6.76 -8.03 -15.72
CA GLU A 269 -7.15 -8.89 -16.84
C GLU A 269 -7.05 -8.13 -18.16
N ARG A 270 -7.65 -6.94 -18.23
CA ARG A 270 -7.64 -6.13 -19.45
C ARG A 270 -6.26 -5.56 -19.74
N LEU A 271 -5.42 -5.33 -18.75
CA LEU A 271 -4.01 -4.96 -18.96
C LEU A 271 -3.22 -6.05 -19.70
N ILE A 272 -3.66 -7.31 -19.67
CA ILE A 272 -3.06 -8.41 -20.42
C ILE A 272 -3.62 -8.47 -21.85
N THR A 273 -4.94 -8.36 -22.00
CA THR A 273 -5.64 -8.54 -23.29
C THR A 273 -5.64 -7.28 -24.16
N ASP A 274 -5.75 -6.10 -23.54
CA ASP A 274 -5.80 -4.77 -24.16
C ASP A 274 -5.01 -3.75 -23.31
N PRO A 275 -3.66 -3.85 -23.29
CA PRO A 275 -2.82 -2.93 -22.53
C PRO A 275 -2.97 -1.47 -23.00
N ALA A 276 -3.18 -1.24 -24.30
CA ALA A 276 -3.32 0.10 -24.85
C ALA A 276 -4.60 0.79 -24.34
N GLY A 277 -5.72 0.09 -24.30
CA GLY A 277 -6.97 0.60 -23.76
C GLY A 277 -6.87 0.99 -22.28
N GLU A 278 -6.29 0.12 -21.44
CA GLU A 278 -6.10 0.43 -20.01
C GLU A 278 -5.10 1.58 -19.81
N LEU A 279 -4.01 1.65 -20.59
CA LEU A 279 -3.07 2.76 -20.51
C LEU A 279 -3.68 4.08 -21.03
N GLY A 280 -4.64 4.03 -21.94
CA GLY A 280 -5.46 5.18 -22.32
C GLY A 280 -6.16 5.80 -21.10
N ARG A 281 -6.85 4.96 -20.31
CA ARG A 281 -7.52 5.38 -19.05
C ARG A 281 -6.53 5.95 -18.04
N VAL A 282 -5.35 5.34 -17.89
CA VAL A 282 -4.30 5.83 -17.00
C VAL A 282 -3.80 7.21 -17.42
N GLN A 283 -3.58 7.44 -18.71
CA GLN A 283 -3.11 8.73 -19.23
C GLN A 283 -4.15 9.84 -18.98
N ASP A 284 -5.43 9.58 -19.28
CA ASP A 284 -6.49 10.55 -19.04
C ASP A 284 -6.63 10.88 -17.55
N PHE A 285 -6.61 9.85 -16.71
CA PHE A 285 -6.69 10.01 -15.27
C PHE A 285 -5.53 10.83 -14.72
N LEU A 286 -4.31 10.66 -15.25
CA LEU A 286 -3.16 11.48 -14.89
C LEU A 286 -3.21 12.90 -15.48
N GLY A 287 -4.10 13.16 -16.44
CA GLY A 287 -4.21 14.46 -17.11
C GLY A 287 -3.10 14.71 -18.13
N ILE A 288 -2.52 13.65 -18.70
CA ILE A 288 -1.47 13.73 -19.72
C ILE A 288 -2.01 13.31 -21.09
N LYS A 289 -1.34 13.76 -22.16
CA LYS A 289 -1.72 13.42 -23.53
C LYS A 289 -1.73 11.90 -23.72
N ARG A 290 -2.69 11.37 -24.47
CA ARG A 290 -2.64 9.96 -24.90
C ARG A 290 -1.51 9.78 -25.93
N PHE A 291 -0.37 9.31 -25.46
CA PHE A 291 0.81 8.99 -26.27
C PHE A 291 0.96 7.47 -26.46
N ILE A 292 0.74 6.71 -25.39
CA ILE A 292 0.84 5.25 -25.40
C ILE A 292 -0.39 4.66 -26.08
N THR A 293 -0.14 3.88 -27.12
CA THR A 293 -1.12 3.24 -28.01
C THR A 293 -0.75 1.78 -28.26
N ASP A 294 -1.59 1.06 -29.01
CA ASP A 294 -1.37 -0.31 -29.50
C ASP A 294 -0.01 -0.50 -30.20
N LYS A 295 0.48 0.54 -30.89
CA LYS A 295 1.79 0.55 -31.57
C LYS A 295 2.97 0.31 -30.64
N HIS A 296 2.81 0.54 -29.33
CA HIS A 296 3.86 0.34 -28.33
C HIS A 296 3.92 -1.09 -27.79
N PHE A 297 2.94 -1.93 -28.13
CA PHE A 297 2.82 -3.29 -27.57
C PHE A 297 2.93 -4.36 -28.66
N TYR A 298 3.48 -5.51 -28.27
CA TYR A 298 3.37 -6.77 -29.01
C TYR A 298 3.09 -7.90 -28.03
N PHE A 299 2.36 -8.93 -28.46
CA PHE A 299 2.09 -10.09 -27.64
C PHE A 299 3.18 -11.14 -27.82
N ASN A 300 3.87 -11.52 -26.74
CA ASN A 300 4.86 -12.59 -26.79
C ASN A 300 4.17 -13.94 -26.49
N LYS A 301 3.95 -14.76 -27.53
CA LYS A 301 3.28 -16.07 -27.41
C LYS A 301 3.99 -17.03 -26.44
N THR A 302 5.33 -17.09 -26.48
CA THR A 302 6.12 -17.93 -25.57
C THR A 302 5.98 -17.51 -24.12
N LYS A 303 5.91 -16.21 -23.86
CA LYS A 303 5.72 -15.67 -22.51
C LYS A 303 4.25 -15.73 -22.07
N GLY A 304 3.30 -15.60 -23.00
CA GLY A 304 1.87 -15.48 -22.73
C GLY A 304 1.44 -14.09 -22.22
N PHE A 305 2.25 -13.05 -22.43
CA PHE A 305 1.98 -11.70 -21.94
C PHE A 305 2.37 -10.62 -22.97
N PRO A 306 1.73 -9.44 -22.93
CA PRO A 306 2.15 -8.29 -23.72
C PRO A 306 3.52 -7.77 -23.24
N CYS A 307 4.31 -7.34 -24.21
CA CYS A 307 5.63 -6.76 -24.04
C CYS A 307 5.71 -5.42 -24.77
N LEU A 308 6.67 -4.58 -24.39
CA LEU A 308 6.91 -3.30 -25.04
C LEU A 308 7.72 -3.53 -26.32
N LYS A 309 7.22 -3.01 -27.44
CA LYS A 309 7.96 -2.94 -28.71
C LYS A 309 9.19 -2.03 -28.55
N ARG A 310 10.10 -2.14 -29.52
CA ARG A 310 11.21 -1.21 -29.67
C ARG A 310 10.68 0.22 -29.75
N THR A 311 11.26 1.13 -28.97
CA THR A 311 10.96 2.57 -29.01
C THR A 311 12.20 3.32 -29.47
N GLU A 312 12.06 4.59 -29.87
CA GLU A 312 13.24 5.44 -30.18
C GLU A 312 14.22 5.54 -29.00
N SER A 313 13.70 5.47 -27.78
CA SER A 313 14.46 5.47 -26.53
C SER A 313 15.04 4.11 -26.11
N SER A 314 14.67 3.01 -26.77
CA SER A 314 15.14 1.66 -26.41
C SER A 314 15.24 0.76 -27.65
N LEU A 315 16.48 0.41 -28.01
CA LEU A 315 16.84 -0.31 -29.23
C LEU A 315 16.33 -1.77 -29.29
N LEU A 316 15.87 -2.34 -28.17
CA LEU A 316 15.40 -3.72 -28.09
C LEU A 316 13.98 -3.81 -27.51
N PRO A 317 13.12 -4.72 -28.03
CA PRO A 317 11.84 -5.04 -27.39
C PRO A 317 12.06 -5.53 -25.95
N ARG A 318 11.17 -5.10 -25.04
CA ARG A 318 11.32 -5.37 -23.61
C ARG A 318 10.09 -6.07 -23.04
N CYS A 319 10.26 -7.33 -22.66
CA CYS A 319 9.31 -8.06 -21.84
C CYS A 319 9.61 -7.87 -20.35
N LEU A 320 8.59 -8.02 -19.51
CA LEU A 320 8.80 -8.14 -18.06
C LEU A 320 9.63 -9.39 -17.73
N GLY A 321 10.48 -9.30 -16.71
CA GLY A 321 11.41 -10.39 -16.33
C GLY A 321 10.72 -11.70 -15.90
N LYS A 322 11.51 -12.76 -15.70
CA LYS A 322 11.04 -14.12 -15.36
C LYS A 322 10.16 -14.18 -14.10
N SER A 323 10.32 -13.23 -13.19
CA SER A 323 9.49 -13.11 -11.98
C SER A 323 8.07 -12.58 -12.22
N LYS A 324 7.69 -12.28 -13.48
CA LYS A 324 6.36 -11.79 -13.88
C LYS A 324 5.75 -12.75 -14.91
N GLY A 325 4.54 -13.23 -14.61
CA GLY A 325 3.88 -14.28 -15.39
C GLY A 325 4.39 -15.69 -15.06
N ARG A 326 4.50 -16.03 -13.77
CA ARG A 326 4.86 -17.40 -13.36
C ARG A 326 3.71 -18.35 -13.71
N THR A 327 4.04 -19.56 -14.14
CA THR A 327 3.09 -20.67 -14.21
C THR A 327 2.52 -20.89 -12.81
N HIS A 328 1.19 -20.87 -12.72
CA HIS A 328 0.51 -21.15 -11.45
C HIS A 328 0.51 -22.64 -11.18
N VAL A 329 0.48 -23.00 -9.90
CA VAL A 329 0.19 -24.38 -9.50
C VAL A 329 -1.24 -24.75 -9.94
N GLN A 330 -1.46 -26.01 -10.27
CA GLN A 330 -2.82 -26.52 -10.47
C GLN A 330 -3.49 -26.59 -9.10
N ILE A 331 -4.66 -25.98 -8.99
CA ILE A 331 -5.48 -25.95 -7.78
C ILE A 331 -6.74 -26.75 -8.08
N ASP A 332 -7.21 -27.47 -7.08
CA ASP A 332 -8.47 -28.20 -7.15
C ASP A 332 -9.62 -27.28 -7.62
N PRO A 333 -10.35 -27.61 -8.70
CA PRO A 333 -11.49 -26.82 -9.17
C PRO A 333 -12.52 -26.53 -8.07
N GLU A 334 -12.77 -27.47 -7.16
CA GLU A 334 -13.71 -27.29 -6.05
C GLU A 334 -13.26 -26.15 -5.13
N VAL A 335 -11.95 -26.05 -4.87
CA VAL A 335 -11.36 -24.98 -4.06
C VAL A 335 -11.47 -23.64 -4.76
N ILE A 336 -11.29 -23.61 -6.08
CA ILE A 336 -11.50 -22.39 -6.88
C ILE A 336 -12.95 -21.92 -6.74
N ASP A 337 -13.92 -22.83 -6.88
CA ASP A 337 -15.34 -22.49 -6.81
C ASP A 337 -15.76 -22.04 -5.41
N GLN A 338 -15.29 -22.72 -4.36
CA GLN A 338 -15.49 -22.29 -2.97
C GLN A 338 -14.92 -20.88 -2.71
N LEU A 339 -13.72 -20.58 -3.25
CA LEU A 339 -13.15 -19.24 -3.11
C LEU A 339 -13.88 -18.19 -3.95
N ARG A 340 -14.38 -18.53 -5.13
CA ARG A 340 -15.24 -17.63 -5.92
C ARG A 340 -16.50 -17.28 -5.16
N GLU A 341 -17.19 -18.28 -4.62
CA GLU A 341 -18.38 -18.08 -3.77
C GLU A 341 -18.06 -17.17 -2.58
N PHE A 342 -16.95 -17.43 -1.90
CA PHE A 342 -16.49 -16.61 -0.78
C PHE A 342 -16.26 -15.14 -1.17
N TYR A 343 -15.63 -14.88 -2.32
CA TYR A 343 -15.33 -13.51 -2.75
C TYR A 343 -16.51 -12.77 -3.37
N ARG A 344 -17.48 -13.48 -3.96
CA ARG A 344 -18.61 -12.90 -4.69
C ARG A 344 -19.30 -11.73 -3.98
N PRO A 345 -19.75 -11.83 -2.71
CA PRO A 345 -20.40 -10.70 -2.05
C PRO A 345 -19.49 -9.48 -1.91
N TYR A 346 -18.18 -9.69 -1.74
CA TYR A 346 -17.20 -8.60 -1.66
C TYR A 346 -16.90 -8.00 -3.04
N ASN A 347 -16.93 -8.81 -4.10
CA ASN A 347 -16.76 -8.36 -5.48
C ASN A 347 -17.93 -7.47 -5.91
N VAL A 348 -19.17 -7.92 -5.67
CA VAL A 348 -20.39 -7.15 -5.94
C VAL A 348 -20.33 -5.80 -5.22
N LYS A 349 -20.05 -5.80 -3.90
CA LYS A 349 -19.89 -4.56 -3.13
C LYS A 349 -18.80 -3.66 -3.70
N PHE A 350 -17.67 -4.22 -4.14
CA PHE A 350 -16.59 -3.47 -4.75
C PHE A 350 -17.04 -2.82 -6.07
N TYR A 351 -17.73 -3.56 -6.94
CA TYR A 351 -18.22 -3.06 -8.23
C TYR A 351 -19.21 -1.92 -8.07
N GLU A 352 -20.17 -2.07 -7.15
CA GLU A 352 -21.13 -1.03 -6.79
C GLU A 352 -20.42 0.23 -6.28
N THR A 353 -19.44 0.06 -5.38
CA THR A 353 -18.71 1.17 -4.78
C THR A 353 -17.91 1.96 -5.81
N VAL A 354 -17.28 1.28 -6.77
CA VAL A 354 -16.41 1.93 -7.77
C VAL A 354 -17.14 2.27 -9.08
N GLY A 355 -18.40 1.86 -9.23
CA GLY A 355 -19.18 2.06 -10.45
C GLY A 355 -18.63 1.34 -11.68
N GLN A 356 -17.92 0.22 -11.48
CA GLN A 356 -17.31 -0.56 -12.56
C GLN A 356 -17.35 -2.06 -12.25
N ASP A 357 -17.93 -2.84 -13.15
CA ASP A 357 -17.88 -4.31 -13.13
C ASP A 357 -16.61 -4.82 -13.82
N PHE A 358 -15.83 -5.64 -13.12
CA PHE A 358 -14.59 -6.24 -13.61
C PHE A 358 -14.77 -7.66 -14.15
N ARG A 359 -15.98 -8.23 -14.09
CA ARG A 359 -16.36 -9.54 -14.62
C ARG A 359 -15.48 -10.68 -14.09
N TRP A 360 -15.35 -10.76 -12.77
CA TRP A 360 -14.59 -11.84 -12.12
C TRP A 360 -15.44 -13.06 -11.78
N GLU A 361 -16.77 -12.93 -11.89
CA GLU A 361 -17.75 -13.99 -11.67
C GLU A 361 -17.97 -14.85 -12.92
#